data_AF-A0A6L8L3U9-F1
#
_entry.id   AF-A0A6L8L3U9-F1
#
_cell.length_a   1.000
_cell.length_b   1.000
_cell.length_c   1.000
_cell.angle_alpha   90.00
_cell.angle_beta   90.00
_cell.angle_gamma   90.00
#
_symmetry.space_group_name_H-M   'P 1'
#
loop_
_entity.id
_entity.type
_entity.pdbx_description
1 polymer ?
#
loop_
_entity_poly.entity_id
_entity_poly.type
_entity_poly.pdbx_seq_one_letter_code
_entity_poly.pdbx_strand_id
1 'polypeptide(L)'
;MELSEKFIATLANSIIELQFTNWRFYVAIIFTSFVTSLFFSWAKSYGSERGKFRAITENFSEIKRQLSETTSTAKNIELSLSHSEWAVKEYKTVRRNKLEDLSLATYRTQEWISERLHFSGDEEFKSSGSPVFQVLMLSELYFPELKPFSLSFFNLHQEFLKTALECVSELRVANSEMKKIQISVDFAKETKDVAKMGELVSQYGEAVDKYTEVRNATHTPLMNSYQSFTTNLHQLQDEISKIMEKTIRDQKIN
;
A
#
# COMPACT_ATOMS: atom_id res chain seq x y z
N MET A 1 73.07 2.58 102.91
CA MET A 1 72.69 2.82 101.51
C MET A 1 73.14 1.69 100.59
N GLU A 2 74.30 1.05 100.81
CA GLU A 2 74.80 -0.09 100.02
C GLU A 2 73.92 -1.36 99.99
N LEU A 3 73.09 -1.62 101.01
CA LEU A 3 72.23 -2.82 101.05
C LEU A 3 71.07 -2.75 100.03
N SER A 4 70.61 -1.53 99.70
CA SER A 4 69.57 -1.28 98.70
C SER A 4 70.06 -1.55 97.29
N GLU A 5 71.30 -1.12 96.97
CA GLU A 5 71.90 -1.33 95.65
C GLU A 5 72.14 -2.82 95.36
N LYS A 6 72.58 -3.60 96.34
CA LYS A 6 72.78 -5.05 96.17
C LYS A 6 71.47 -5.80 95.96
N PHE A 7 70.39 -5.41 96.66
CA PHE A 7 69.08 -6.03 96.45
C PHE A 7 68.51 -5.70 95.07
N ILE A 8 68.60 -4.43 94.64
CA ILE A 8 68.18 -4.01 93.29
C ILE A 8 69.02 -4.72 92.21
N ALA A 9 70.34 -4.87 92.41
CA ALA A 9 71.22 -5.57 91.48
C ALA A 9 70.90 -7.08 91.40
N THR A 10 70.56 -7.71 92.52
CA THR A 10 70.20 -9.14 92.54
C THR A 10 68.84 -9.36 91.91
N LEU A 11 67.85 -8.50 92.20
CA LEU A 11 66.52 -8.55 91.58
C LEU A 11 66.61 -8.26 90.07
N ALA A 12 67.46 -7.32 89.66
CA ALA A 12 67.75 -7.05 88.25
C ALA A 12 68.40 -8.26 87.57
N ASN A 13 69.40 -8.90 88.20
CA ASN A 13 70.03 -10.10 87.65
C ASN A 13 69.05 -11.28 87.57
N SER A 14 68.20 -11.49 88.57
CA SER A 14 67.18 -12.56 88.54
C SER A 14 66.09 -12.30 87.47
N ILE A 15 65.73 -11.04 87.23
CA ILE A 15 64.81 -10.66 86.14
C ILE A 15 65.48 -10.90 84.78
N ILE A 16 66.76 -10.55 84.64
CA ILE A 16 67.54 -10.78 83.41
C ILE A 16 67.69 -12.29 83.14
N GLU A 17 68.00 -13.10 84.16
CA GLU A 17 68.15 -14.55 84.02
C GLU A 17 66.81 -15.23 83.67
N LEU A 18 65.69 -14.81 84.25
CA LEU A 18 64.35 -15.30 83.86
C LEU A 18 63.95 -14.89 82.42
N GLN A 19 64.40 -13.71 81.96
CA GLN A 19 64.17 -13.25 80.58
C GLN A 19 64.95 -14.09 79.56
N PHE A 20 66.20 -14.48 79.87
CA PHE A 20 67.03 -15.26 78.95
C PHE A 20 66.78 -16.78 79.00
N THR A 21 66.23 -17.30 80.11
CA THR A 21 66.00 -18.75 80.26
C THR A 21 64.84 -19.26 79.40
N ASN A 22 63.87 -18.40 79.04
CA ASN A 22 62.72 -18.75 78.21
C ASN A 22 62.91 -18.43 76.71
N TRP A 23 64.13 -18.49 76.19
CA TRP A 23 64.39 -18.29 74.75
C TRP A 23 63.52 -19.18 73.84
N ARG A 24 63.19 -20.40 74.29
CA ARG A 24 62.27 -21.33 73.61
C ARG A 24 60.86 -20.74 73.43
N PHE A 25 60.38 -19.97 74.40
CA PHE A 25 59.08 -19.28 74.33
C PHE A 25 59.10 -18.18 73.27
N TYR A 26 60.14 -17.34 73.23
CA TYR A 26 60.28 -16.29 72.21
C TYR A 26 60.41 -16.86 70.80
N VAL A 27 61.17 -17.95 70.61
CA VAL A 27 61.25 -18.66 69.33
C VAL A 27 59.88 -19.21 68.91
N ALA A 28 59.10 -19.77 69.84
CA ALA A 28 57.74 -20.24 69.55
C ALA A 28 56.80 -19.08 69.14
N ILE A 29 56.87 -17.91 69.77
CA ILE A 29 56.10 -16.73 69.37
C ILE A 29 56.51 -16.25 67.97
N ILE A 30 57.81 -16.15 67.68
CA ILE A 30 58.30 -15.75 66.36
C ILE A 30 57.83 -16.75 65.30
N PHE A 31 57.95 -18.05 65.57
CA PHE A 31 57.52 -19.09 64.65
C PHE A 31 56.01 -19.06 64.39
N THR A 32 55.18 -18.96 65.43
CA THR A 32 53.72 -18.82 65.28
C THR A 32 53.33 -17.53 64.56
N SER A 33 54.02 -16.41 64.81
CA SER A 33 53.82 -15.15 64.10
C SER A 33 54.20 -15.26 62.62
N PHE A 34 55.26 -15.99 62.31
CA PHE A 34 55.67 -16.26 60.93
C PHE A 34 54.65 -17.15 60.20
N VAL A 35 54.20 -18.24 60.81
CA VAL A 35 53.18 -19.15 60.22
C VAL A 35 51.85 -18.42 60.00
N THR A 36 51.41 -17.63 60.98
CA THR A 36 50.18 -16.83 60.84
C THR A 36 50.32 -15.78 59.74
N SER A 37 51.46 -15.10 59.62
CA SER A 37 51.73 -14.17 58.51
C SER A 37 51.67 -14.84 57.14
N LEU A 38 52.29 -16.03 56.99
CA LEU A 38 52.19 -16.81 55.75
C LEU A 38 50.75 -17.22 55.43
N PHE A 39 50.00 -17.65 56.44
CA PHE A 39 48.58 -18.02 56.27
C PHE A 39 47.72 -16.82 55.86
N PHE A 40 47.89 -15.65 56.49
CA PHE A 40 47.19 -14.42 56.11
C PHE A 40 47.57 -13.96 54.71
N SER A 41 48.85 -14.05 54.33
CA SER A 41 49.31 -13.71 52.97
C SER A 41 48.68 -14.64 51.92
N TRP A 42 48.68 -15.94 52.18
CA TRP A 42 48.06 -16.94 51.29
C TRP A 42 46.54 -16.74 51.18
N ALA A 43 45.84 -16.57 52.31
CA ALA A 43 44.40 -16.34 52.33
C ALA A 43 44.01 -15.04 51.60
N LYS A 44 44.80 -13.97 51.77
CA LYS A 44 44.61 -12.70 51.06
C LYS A 44 44.85 -12.87 49.55
N SER A 45 45.89 -13.59 49.16
CA SER A 45 46.18 -13.87 47.74
C SER A 45 45.04 -14.67 47.11
N TYR A 46 44.62 -15.76 47.75
CA TYR A 46 43.56 -16.63 47.26
C TYR A 46 42.21 -15.91 47.16
N GLY A 47 41.85 -15.14 48.19
CA GLY A 47 40.63 -14.34 48.21
C GLY A 47 40.61 -13.26 47.13
N SER A 48 41.74 -12.56 46.94
CA SER A 48 41.91 -11.55 45.88
C SER A 48 41.78 -12.17 44.49
N GLU A 49 42.40 -13.32 44.26
CA GLU A 49 42.42 -13.99 42.96
C GLU A 49 41.06 -14.60 42.61
N ARG A 50 40.37 -15.23 43.57
CA ARG A 50 38.97 -15.65 43.38
C ARG A 50 38.04 -14.46 43.15
N GLY A 51 38.23 -13.36 43.87
CA GLY A 51 37.47 -12.13 43.68
C GLY A 51 37.63 -11.57 42.27
N LYS A 52 38.87 -11.50 41.78
CA LYS A 52 39.19 -11.11 40.40
C LYS A 52 38.56 -12.06 39.38
N PHE A 53 38.69 -13.38 39.57
CA PHE A 53 38.14 -14.36 38.65
C PHE A 53 36.61 -14.27 38.56
N ARG A 54 35.94 -14.06 39.71
CA ARG A 54 34.49 -13.87 39.76
C ARG A 54 34.07 -12.58 39.05
N ALA A 55 34.74 -11.46 39.31
CA ALA A 55 34.47 -10.20 38.63
C ALA A 55 34.70 -10.28 37.12
N ILE A 56 35.76 -10.99 36.68
CA ILE A 56 36.03 -11.26 35.26
C ILE A 56 34.88 -12.07 34.65
N THR A 57 34.45 -13.14 35.32
CA THR A 57 33.36 -14.01 34.84
C THR A 57 32.04 -13.26 34.73
N GLU A 58 31.73 -12.42 35.72
CA GLU A 58 30.53 -11.58 35.74
C GLU A 58 30.57 -10.54 34.61
N ASN A 59 31.69 -9.84 34.44
CA ASN A 59 31.90 -8.91 33.33
C ASN A 59 31.76 -9.61 31.96
N PHE A 60 32.30 -10.83 31.80
CA PHE A 60 32.13 -11.59 30.57
C PHE A 60 30.66 -11.98 30.31
N SER A 61 29.92 -12.34 31.34
CA SER A 61 28.50 -12.66 31.21
C SER A 61 27.68 -11.44 30.80
N GLU A 62 28.01 -10.27 31.37
CA GLU A 62 27.38 -9.00 31.04
C GLU A 62 27.70 -8.56 29.60
N ILE A 63 28.97 -8.67 29.17
CA ILE A 63 29.36 -8.39 27.78
C ILE A 63 28.60 -9.30 26.80
N LYS A 64 28.47 -10.60 27.11
CA LYS A 64 27.69 -11.54 26.28
C LYS A 64 26.22 -11.15 26.21
N ARG A 65 25.63 -10.73 27.34
CA ARG A 65 24.24 -10.25 27.40
C ARG A 65 24.06 -9.01 26.53
N GLN A 66 24.90 -7.99 26.70
CA GLN A 66 24.86 -6.76 25.90
C GLN A 66 25.05 -7.03 24.40
N LEU A 67 25.95 -7.94 24.02
CA LEU A 67 26.15 -8.32 22.62
C LEU A 67 24.91 -9.02 22.06
N SER A 68 24.29 -9.91 22.83
CA SER A 68 23.05 -10.60 22.44
C SER A 68 21.89 -9.61 22.29
N GLU A 69 21.72 -8.69 23.24
CA GLU A 69 20.69 -7.65 23.20
C GLU A 69 20.90 -6.70 22.00
N THR A 70 22.13 -6.27 21.77
CA THR A 70 22.49 -5.43 20.62
C THR A 70 22.22 -6.15 19.29
N THR A 71 22.61 -7.42 19.18
CA THR A 71 22.39 -8.22 17.96
C THR A 71 20.90 -8.46 17.70
N SER A 72 20.14 -8.76 18.76
CA SER A 72 18.68 -8.93 18.67
C SER A 72 18.02 -7.63 18.21
N THR A 73 18.40 -6.50 18.80
CA THR A 73 17.90 -5.17 18.43
C THR A 73 18.25 -4.83 16.99
N ALA A 74 19.49 -5.05 16.56
CA ALA A 74 19.93 -4.81 15.20
C ALA A 74 19.13 -5.65 14.18
N LYS A 75 18.93 -6.95 14.45
CA LYS A 75 18.10 -7.82 13.59
C LYS A 75 16.65 -7.36 13.52
N ASN A 76 16.07 -6.93 14.64
CA ASN A 76 14.70 -6.44 14.66
C ASN A 76 14.57 -5.14 13.86
N ILE A 77 15.55 -4.24 13.93
CA ILE A 77 15.61 -3.02 13.12
C ILE A 77 15.73 -3.38 11.63
N GLU A 78 16.62 -4.30 11.29
CA GLU A 78 16.83 -4.77 9.91
C GLU A 78 15.55 -5.39 9.33
N LEU A 79 14.89 -6.27 10.07
CA LEU A 79 13.61 -6.87 9.66
C LEU A 79 12.51 -5.83 9.50
N SER A 80 12.41 -4.88 10.43
CA SER A 80 11.44 -3.78 10.36
C SER A 80 11.67 -2.89 9.14
N LEU A 81 12.93 -2.54 8.86
CA LEU A 81 13.33 -1.78 7.68
C LEU A 81 12.97 -2.54 6.40
N SER A 82 13.33 -3.82 6.32
CA SER A 82 13.04 -4.68 5.17
C SER A 82 11.54 -4.82 4.91
N HIS A 83 10.72 -5.01 5.96
CA HIS A 83 9.27 -5.06 5.82
C HIS A 83 8.69 -3.72 5.36
N SER A 84 9.20 -2.60 5.85
CA SER A 84 8.78 -1.25 5.42
C SER A 84 9.10 -1.02 3.94
N GLU A 85 10.33 -1.34 3.51
CA GLU A 85 10.75 -1.25 2.11
C GLU A 85 9.90 -2.15 1.20
N TRP A 86 9.64 -3.38 1.64
CA TRP A 86 8.78 -4.31 0.92
C TRP A 86 7.36 -3.78 0.79
N ALA A 87 6.75 -3.26 1.87
CA ALA A 87 5.40 -2.71 1.84
C ALA A 87 5.29 -1.50 0.90
N VAL A 88 6.31 -0.63 0.89
CA VAL A 88 6.37 0.52 -0.04
C VAL A 88 6.47 0.04 -1.49
N LYS A 89 7.31 -0.98 -1.77
CA LYS A 89 7.46 -1.55 -3.12
C LYS A 89 6.16 -2.22 -3.58
N GLU A 90 5.51 -2.97 -2.70
CA GLU A 90 4.24 -3.64 -2.99
C GLU A 90 3.14 -2.62 -3.28
N TYR A 91 3.00 -1.60 -2.42
CA TYR A 91 2.05 -0.51 -2.65
C TYR A 91 2.28 0.18 -4.00
N LYS A 92 3.53 0.53 -4.33
CA LYS A 92 3.88 1.14 -5.63
C LYS A 92 3.54 0.22 -6.81
N THR A 93 3.74 -1.09 -6.67
CA THR A 93 3.45 -2.09 -7.71
C THR A 93 1.95 -2.22 -7.94
N VAL A 94 1.16 -2.40 -6.86
CA VAL A 94 -0.30 -2.46 -6.92
C VAL A 94 -0.86 -1.18 -7.53
N ARG A 95 -0.39 -0.02 -7.08
CA ARG A 95 -0.82 1.28 -7.60
C ARG A 95 -0.58 1.42 -9.10
N ARG A 96 0.60 1.02 -9.60
CA ARG A 96 0.90 1.04 -11.05
C ARG A 96 -0.04 0.12 -11.82
N ASN A 97 -0.18 -1.14 -11.40
CA ASN A 97 -1.03 -2.11 -12.08
C ASN A 97 -2.50 -1.62 -12.13
N LYS A 98 -2.97 -0.95 -11.07
CA LYS A 98 -4.33 -0.39 -11.04
C LYS A 98 -4.51 0.84 -11.91
N LEU A 99 -3.46 1.65 -12.12
CA LEU A 99 -3.48 2.73 -13.11
C LEU A 99 -3.54 2.19 -14.54
N GLU A 100 -2.82 1.11 -14.83
CA GLU A 100 -2.88 0.41 -16.12
C GLU A 100 -4.28 -0.16 -16.37
N ASP A 101 -4.87 -0.86 -15.39
CA ASP A 101 -6.24 -1.37 -15.46
C ASP A 101 -7.25 -0.23 -15.72
N LEU A 102 -7.08 0.91 -15.02
CA LEU A 102 -7.95 2.08 -15.17
C LEU A 102 -7.82 2.70 -16.56
N SER A 103 -6.60 2.82 -17.08
CA SER A 103 -6.34 3.31 -18.44
C SER A 103 -6.95 2.38 -19.50
N LEU A 104 -6.81 1.07 -19.36
CA LEU A 104 -7.46 0.12 -20.27
C LEU A 104 -8.99 0.22 -20.22
N ALA A 105 -9.57 0.45 -19.04
CA ALA A 105 -11.01 0.62 -18.89
C ALA A 105 -11.52 1.91 -19.58
N THR A 106 -10.75 3.01 -19.55
CA THR A 106 -11.12 4.24 -20.27
C THR A 106 -11.08 4.04 -21.79
N TYR A 107 -10.06 3.36 -22.33
CA TYR A 107 -10.00 3.01 -23.76
C TYR A 107 -11.16 2.10 -24.19
N ARG A 108 -11.45 1.05 -23.41
CA ARG A 108 -12.62 0.18 -23.67
C ARG A 108 -13.93 0.95 -23.66
N THR A 109 -14.04 1.99 -22.82
CA THR A 109 -15.24 2.83 -22.82
C THR A 109 -15.36 3.63 -24.12
N GLN A 110 -14.25 4.15 -24.63
CA GLN A 110 -14.22 4.85 -25.91
C GLN A 110 -14.68 3.93 -27.06
N GLU A 111 -14.12 2.72 -27.12
CA GLU A 111 -14.49 1.71 -28.11
C GLU A 111 -15.97 1.36 -28.01
N TRP A 112 -16.45 1.07 -26.80
CA TRP A 112 -17.84 0.70 -26.54
C TRP A 112 -18.83 1.80 -26.98
N ILE A 113 -18.50 3.08 -26.79
CA ILE A 113 -19.37 4.18 -27.26
C ILE A 113 -19.29 4.34 -28.77
N SER A 114 -18.10 4.24 -29.35
CA SER A 114 -17.92 4.29 -30.79
C SER A 114 -18.75 3.21 -31.49
N GLU A 115 -18.69 1.96 -31.01
CA GLU A 115 -19.51 0.86 -31.52
C GLU A 115 -21.01 1.17 -31.43
N ARG A 116 -21.46 1.77 -30.31
CA ARG A 116 -22.87 2.14 -30.11
C ARG A 116 -23.35 3.27 -31.01
N LEU A 117 -22.48 4.19 -31.42
CA LEU A 117 -22.84 5.25 -32.36
C LEU A 117 -23.01 4.75 -33.80
N HIS A 118 -22.27 3.70 -34.18
CA HIS A 118 -22.37 3.11 -35.52
C HIS A 118 -23.53 2.12 -35.66
N PHE A 119 -24.22 1.81 -34.57
CA PHE A 119 -25.28 0.81 -34.56
C PHE A 119 -26.47 1.23 -35.46
N SER A 120 -26.66 0.48 -36.54
CA SER A 120 -27.59 0.82 -37.63
C SER A 120 -29.03 0.34 -37.41
N GLY A 121 -29.36 -0.20 -36.22
CA GLY A 121 -30.71 -0.59 -35.84
C GLY A 121 -31.14 -2.01 -36.21
N ASP A 122 -30.46 -2.69 -37.15
CA ASP A 122 -30.86 -4.01 -37.66
C ASP A 122 -30.06 -5.20 -37.08
N GLU A 123 -28.95 -4.97 -36.36
CA GLU A 123 -28.18 -6.06 -35.75
C GLU A 123 -28.67 -6.39 -34.33
N GLU A 124 -28.65 -7.66 -33.92
CA GLU A 124 -28.92 -8.01 -32.52
C GLU A 124 -27.84 -7.42 -31.60
N PHE A 125 -28.27 -6.56 -30.69
CA PHE A 125 -27.38 -5.90 -29.74
C PHE A 125 -26.76 -6.93 -28.79
N LYS A 126 -25.46 -7.21 -28.95
CA LYS A 126 -24.71 -7.99 -27.96
C LYS A 126 -24.57 -7.13 -26.71
N SER A 127 -25.21 -7.56 -25.62
CA SER A 127 -25.11 -6.91 -24.31
C SER A 127 -23.71 -7.10 -23.71
N SER A 128 -22.73 -6.33 -24.21
CA SER A 128 -21.50 -6.10 -23.48
C SER A 128 -21.77 -5.01 -22.43
N GLY A 129 -21.58 -5.36 -21.17
CA GLY A 129 -21.76 -4.41 -20.06
C GLY A 129 -20.84 -3.19 -20.23
N SER A 130 -21.32 -2.00 -19.84
CA SER A 130 -20.52 -0.77 -19.97
C SER A 130 -19.28 -0.83 -19.06
N PRO A 131 -18.06 -0.60 -19.60
CA PRO A 131 -16.83 -0.55 -18.81
C PRO A 131 -16.73 0.69 -17.91
N VAL A 132 -17.65 1.66 -18.01
CA VAL A 132 -17.71 2.85 -17.15
C VAL A 132 -17.73 2.51 -15.66
N PHE A 133 -18.43 1.45 -15.26
CA PHE A 133 -18.49 1.05 -13.85
C PHE A 133 -17.13 0.58 -13.33
N GLN A 134 -16.30 -0.03 -14.20
CA GLN A 134 -14.94 -0.40 -13.84
C GLN A 134 -14.07 0.84 -13.61
N VAL A 135 -14.22 1.88 -14.44
CA VAL A 135 -13.55 3.17 -14.25
C VAL A 135 -13.93 3.78 -12.90
N LEU A 136 -15.24 3.85 -12.61
CA LEU A 136 -15.74 4.42 -11.35
C LEU A 136 -15.21 3.64 -10.13
N MET A 137 -15.35 2.31 -10.14
CA MET A 137 -14.88 1.45 -9.05
C MET A 137 -13.37 1.60 -8.81
N LEU A 138 -12.55 1.55 -9.86
CA LEU A 138 -11.09 1.66 -9.73
C LEU A 138 -10.69 3.05 -9.19
N SER A 139 -11.34 4.11 -9.68
CA SER A 139 -11.09 5.46 -9.21
C SER A 139 -11.45 5.63 -7.73
N GLU A 140 -12.58 5.10 -7.27
CA GLU A 140 -13.03 5.27 -5.89
C GLU A 140 -12.20 4.44 -4.90
N LEU A 141 -11.79 3.23 -5.28
CA LEU A 141 -11.04 2.34 -4.39
C LEU A 141 -9.54 2.67 -4.32
N TYR A 142 -8.92 3.03 -5.44
CA TYR A 142 -7.46 3.12 -5.54
C TYR A 142 -6.93 4.54 -5.79
N PHE A 143 -7.76 5.45 -6.32
CA PHE A 143 -7.33 6.78 -6.77
C PHE A 143 -8.33 7.88 -6.36
N PRO A 144 -8.51 8.14 -5.05
CA PRO A 144 -9.47 9.13 -4.58
C PRO A 144 -9.25 10.54 -5.16
N GLU A 145 -8.02 10.87 -5.56
CA GLU A 145 -7.68 12.10 -6.28
C GLU A 145 -8.34 12.22 -7.68
N LEU A 146 -8.73 11.10 -8.29
CA LEU A 146 -9.46 11.06 -9.57
C LEU A 146 -10.98 11.08 -9.39
N LYS A 147 -11.48 11.06 -8.16
CA LYS A 147 -12.93 11.07 -7.88
C LYS A 147 -13.71 12.20 -8.57
N PRO A 148 -13.28 13.48 -8.56
CA PRO A 148 -14.03 14.54 -9.25
C PRO A 148 -14.14 14.31 -10.76
N PHE A 149 -13.07 13.84 -11.40
CA PHE A 149 -13.02 13.59 -12.85
C PHE A 149 -13.86 12.37 -13.23
N SER A 150 -13.73 11.27 -12.48
CA SER A 150 -14.50 10.04 -12.72
C SER A 150 -16.01 10.22 -12.48
N LEU A 151 -16.43 11.02 -11.50
CA LEU A 151 -17.84 11.34 -11.29
C LEU A 151 -18.39 12.24 -12.40
N SER A 152 -17.64 13.26 -12.82
CA SER A 152 -18.02 14.09 -13.97
C SER A 152 -18.20 13.23 -15.23
N PHE A 153 -17.25 12.35 -15.48
CA PHE A 153 -17.27 11.40 -16.58
C PHE A 153 -18.48 10.46 -16.52
N PHE A 154 -18.77 9.90 -15.35
CA PHE A 154 -19.92 9.04 -15.13
C PHE A 154 -21.25 9.77 -15.41
N ASN A 155 -21.40 11.01 -14.92
CA ASN A 155 -22.60 11.80 -15.13
C ASN A 155 -22.83 12.10 -16.62
N LEU A 156 -21.77 12.48 -17.35
CA LEU A 156 -21.84 12.69 -18.80
C LEU A 156 -22.17 11.40 -19.55
N HIS A 157 -21.66 10.25 -19.11
CA HIS A 157 -22.08 8.97 -19.67
C HIS A 157 -23.57 8.69 -19.47
N GLN A 158 -24.12 8.96 -18.27
CA GLN A 158 -25.56 8.80 -18.02
C GLN A 158 -26.39 9.75 -18.86
N GLU A 159 -25.95 11.01 -19.01
CA GLU A 159 -26.58 11.99 -19.88
C GLU A 159 -26.57 11.53 -21.34
N PHE A 160 -25.42 11.06 -21.83
CA PHE A 160 -25.31 10.48 -23.16
C PHE A 160 -26.26 9.31 -23.38
N LEU A 161 -26.31 8.35 -22.44
CA LEU A 161 -27.24 7.22 -22.54
C LEU A 161 -28.69 7.67 -22.56
N LYS A 162 -29.05 8.66 -21.73
CA LYS A 162 -30.39 9.25 -21.71
C LYS A 162 -30.73 9.86 -23.08
N THR A 163 -29.86 10.72 -23.61
CA THR A 163 -30.05 11.35 -24.92
C THR A 163 -30.14 10.32 -26.04
N ALA A 164 -29.27 9.30 -26.02
CA ALA A 164 -29.30 8.21 -27.01
C ALA A 164 -30.62 7.43 -26.95
N LEU A 165 -31.14 7.14 -25.75
CA LEU A 165 -32.43 6.45 -25.59
C LEU A 165 -33.61 7.30 -26.07
N GLU A 166 -33.60 8.61 -25.80
CA GLU A 166 -34.61 9.55 -26.31
C GLU A 166 -34.60 9.59 -27.85
N CYS A 167 -33.43 9.73 -28.46
CA CYS A 167 -33.26 9.71 -29.92
C CYS A 167 -33.70 8.39 -30.56
N VAL A 168 -33.32 7.25 -29.95
CA VAL A 168 -33.73 5.92 -30.42
C VAL A 168 -35.24 5.73 -30.29
N SER A 169 -35.86 6.22 -29.23
CA SER A 169 -37.30 6.16 -29.02
C SER A 169 -38.06 6.91 -30.13
N GLU A 170 -37.66 8.15 -30.43
CA GLU A 170 -38.26 8.96 -31.50
C GLU A 170 -38.11 8.30 -32.87
N LEU A 171 -36.90 7.83 -33.19
CA LEU A 171 -36.61 7.10 -34.42
C LEU A 171 -37.44 5.82 -34.55
N ARG A 172 -37.63 5.09 -33.45
CA ARG A 172 -38.43 3.86 -33.43
C ARG A 172 -39.90 4.13 -33.71
N VAL A 173 -40.46 5.23 -33.19
CA VAL A 173 -41.85 5.63 -33.47
C VAL A 173 -42.00 5.96 -34.96
N ALA A 174 -41.13 6.81 -35.50
CA ALA A 174 -41.17 7.18 -36.92
C ALA A 174 -40.98 5.97 -37.85
N ASN A 175 -40.02 5.10 -37.55
CA ASN A 175 -39.78 3.86 -38.32
C ASN A 175 -40.97 2.88 -38.23
N SER A 176 -41.63 2.78 -37.09
CA SER A 176 -42.84 1.95 -36.91
C SER A 176 -44.00 2.44 -37.76
N GLU A 177 -44.24 3.76 -37.81
CA GLU A 177 -45.26 4.37 -38.67
C GLU A 177 -44.95 4.10 -40.16
N MET A 178 -43.72 4.35 -40.58
CA MET A 178 -43.25 4.09 -41.95
C MET A 178 -43.42 2.62 -42.34
N LYS A 179 -43.00 1.67 -41.49
CA LYS A 179 -43.15 0.22 -41.75
C LYS A 179 -44.61 -0.23 -41.84
N LYS A 180 -45.52 0.33 -41.02
CA LYS A 180 -46.96 0.01 -41.12
C LYS A 180 -47.55 0.42 -42.47
N ILE A 181 -47.17 1.59 -42.97
CA ILE A 181 -47.61 2.07 -44.29
C ILE A 181 -46.98 1.22 -45.39
N GLN A 182 -45.70 0.89 -45.28
CA GLN A 182 -45.00 -0.01 -46.22
C GLN A 182 -45.73 -1.36 -46.36
N ILE A 183 -46.07 -2.01 -45.24
CA ILE A 183 -46.84 -3.26 -45.25
C ILE A 183 -48.19 -3.09 -45.95
N SER A 184 -48.84 -1.94 -45.75
CA SER A 184 -50.12 -1.63 -46.41
C SER A 184 -49.97 -1.43 -47.93
N VAL A 185 -48.88 -0.78 -48.37
CA VAL A 185 -48.51 -0.63 -49.78
C VAL A 185 -48.25 -2.00 -50.40
N ASP A 186 -47.45 -2.84 -49.74
CA ASP A 186 -47.11 -4.19 -50.22
C ASP A 186 -48.38 -5.05 -50.36
N PHE A 187 -49.29 -4.98 -49.39
CA PHE A 187 -50.58 -5.67 -49.46
C PHE A 187 -51.48 -5.16 -50.61
N ALA A 188 -51.58 -3.85 -50.82
CA ALA A 188 -52.35 -3.28 -51.94
C ALA A 188 -51.76 -3.67 -53.32
N LYS A 189 -50.44 -3.82 -53.38
CA LYS A 189 -49.72 -4.30 -54.57
C LYS A 189 -50.04 -5.75 -54.89
N GLU A 190 -50.12 -6.61 -53.88
CA GLU A 190 -50.54 -8.01 -54.03
C GLU A 190 -51.99 -8.14 -54.50
N THR A 191 -52.90 -7.29 -54.01
CA THR A 191 -54.33 -7.31 -54.37
C THR A 191 -54.67 -6.59 -55.68
N LYS A 192 -53.70 -5.89 -56.30
CA LYS A 192 -53.87 -5.09 -57.52
C LYS A 192 -54.90 -3.96 -57.40
N ASP A 193 -55.11 -3.42 -56.20
CA ASP A 193 -55.99 -2.26 -55.97
C ASP A 193 -55.25 -0.96 -56.33
N VAL A 194 -55.33 -0.58 -57.61
CA VAL A 194 -54.60 0.58 -58.16
C VAL A 194 -55.05 1.91 -57.54
N ALA A 195 -56.34 2.03 -57.18
CA ALA A 195 -56.88 3.26 -56.61
C ALA A 195 -56.30 3.52 -55.22
N LYS A 196 -56.28 2.49 -54.37
CA LYS A 196 -55.73 2.58 -53.01
C LYS A 196 -54.20 2.69 -53.00
N MET A 197 -53.53 2.12 -53.99
CA MET A 197 -52.07 2.16 -54.11
C MET A 197 -51.53 3.59 -54.24
N GLY A 198 -52.17 4.44 -55.05
CA GLY A 198 -51.71 5.82 -55.25
C GLY A 198 -51.69 6.63 -53.95
N GLU A 199 -52.75 6.52 -53.15
CA GLU A 199 -52.86 7.19 -51.85
C GLU A 199 -51.80 6.68 -50.85
N LEU A 200 -51.65 5.35 -50.73
CA LEU A 200 -50.69 4.74 -49.80
C LEU A 200 -49.23 5.05 -50.17
N VAL A 201 -48.89 5.14 -51.45
CA VAL A 201 -47.54 5.54 -51.89
C VAL A 201 -47.24 7.00 -51.52
N SER A 202 -48.22 7.90 -51.63
CA SER A 202 -48.08 9.29 -51.16
C SER A 202 -47.85 9.34 -49.65
N GLN A 203 -48.67 8.62 -48.88
CA GLN A 203 -48.52 8.52 -47.41
C GLN A 203 -47.17 7.91 -47.01
N TYR A 204 -46.67 6.94 -47.78
CA TYR A 204 -45.35 6.36 -47.55
C TYR A 204 -44.24 7.38 -47.78
N GLY A 205 -44.34 8.19 -48.84
CA GLY A 205 -43.40 9.29 -49.10
C GLY A 205 -43.35 10.28 -47.93
N GLU A 206 -44.52 10.73 -47.46
CA GLU A 206 -44.61 11.62 -46.29
C GLU A 206 -44.00 10.99 -45.01
N ALA A 207 -44.20 9.69 -44.80
CA ALA A 207 -43.62 8.98 -43.66
C ALA A 207 -42.09 8.84 -43.76
N VAL A 208 -41.55 8.64 -44.97
CA VAL A 208 -40.10 8.62 -45.23
C VAL A 208 -39.48 10.01 -44.98
N ASP A 209 -40.14 11.07 -45.42
CA ASP A 209 -39.69 12.44 -45.19
C ASP A 209 -39.68 12.77 -43.69
N LYS A 210 -40.77 12.43 -42.97
CA LYS A 210 -40.85 12.57 -41.51
C LYS A 210 -39.78 11.78 -40.78
N TYR A 211 -39.51 10.53 -41.18
CA TYR A 211 -38.43 9.73 -40.60
C TYR A 211 -37.07 10.39 -40.82
N THR A 212 -36.83 10.92 -42.01
CA THR A 212 -35.59 11.63 -42.37
C THR A 212 -35.41 12.90 -41.55
N GLU A 213 -36.50 13.67 -41.35
CA GLU A 213 -36.52 14.85 -40.49
C GLU A 213 -36.15 14.49 -39.04
N VAL A 214 -36.81 13.49 -38.45
CA VAL A 214 -36.53 13.01 -37.08
C VAL A 214 -35.08 12.52 -36.96
N ARG A 215 -34.57 11.80 -37.97
CA ARG A 215 -33.17 11.36 -38.00
C ARG A 215 -32.19 12.52 -38.01
N ASN A 216 -32.46 13.56 -38.79
CA ASN A 216 -31.59 14.73 -38.85
C ASN A 216 -31.68 15.55 -37.55
N ALA A 217 -32.89 15.67 -36.97
CA ALA A 217 -33.13 16.38 -35.72
C ALA A 217 -32.42 15.70 -34.53
N THR A 218 -32.42 14.36 -34.48
CA THR A 218 -31.77 13.57 -33.41
C THR A 218 -30.25 13.50 -33.55
N HIS A 219 -29.70 13.69 -34.75
CA HIS A 219 -28.26 13.62 -34.99
C HIS A 219 -27.48 14.68 -34.19
N THR A 220 -27.93 15.94 -34.20
CA THR A 220 -27.20 17.05 -33.56
C THR A 220 -27.09 16.91 -32.04
N PRO A 221 -28.17 16.67 -31.27
CA PRO A 221 -28.08 16.45 -29.83
C PRO A 221 -27.19 15.26 -29.46
N LEU A 222 -27.29 14.16 -30.22
CA LEU A 222 -26.48 12.97 -29.98
C LEU A 222 -24.98 13.24 -30.19
N MET A 223 -24.62 13.93 -31.28
CA MET A 223 -23.24 14.31 -31.56
C MET A 223 -22.68 15.30 -30.53
N ASN A 224 -23.48 16.27 -30.07
CA ASN A 224 -23.07 17.21 -29.03
C ASN A 224 -22.81 16.50 -27.69
N SER A 225 -23.69 15.55 -27.34
CA SER A 225 -23.53 14.74 -26.13
C SER A 225 -22.29 13.84 -26.22
N TYR A 226 -22.07 13.21 -27.38
CA TYR A 226 -20.86 12.42 -27.64
C TYR A 226 -19.58 13.26 -27.53
N GLN A 227 -19.53 14.45 -28.16
CA GLN A 227 -18.37 15.34 -28.08
C GLN A 227 -18.07 15.79 -26.65
N SER A 228 -19.10 16.09 -25.86
CA SER A 228 -18.97 16.44 -24.44
C SER A 228 -18.40 15.27 -23.65
N PHE A 229 -18.93 14.07 -23.90
CA PHE A 229 -18.42 12.83 -23.30
C PHE A 229 -16.95 12.57 -23.67
N THR A 230 -16.57 12.63 -24.95
CA THR A 230 -15.20 12.35 -25.40
C THR A 230 -14.20 13.38 -24.86
N THR A 231 -14.61 14.64 -24.77
CA THR A 231 -13.78 15.70 -24.18
C THR A 231 -13.46 15.38 -22.72
N ASN A 232 -14.46 14.97 -21.94
CA ASN A 232 -14.26 14.62 -20.53
C ASN A 232 -13.50 13.30 -20.35
N LEU A 233 -13.70 12.34 -21.25
CA LEU A 233 -12.90 11.11 -21.29
C LEU A 233 -11.40 11.44 -21.49
N HIS A 234 -11.07 12.31 -22.44
CA HIS A 234 -9.69 12.75 -22.66
C HIS A 234 -9.13 13.50 -21.45
N GLN A 235 -9.92 14.37 -20.82
CA GLN A 235 -9.52 15.02 -19.58
C GLN A 235 -9.20 13.99 -18.47
N LEU A 236 -10.01 12.95 -18.32
CA LEU A 236 -9.75 11.87 -17.37
C LEU A 236 -8.48 11.09 -17.73
N GLN A 237 -8.25 10.79 -19.01
CA GLN A 237 -7.04 10.12 -19.50
C GLN A 237 -5.78 10.95 -19.24
N ASP A 238 -5.85 12.27 -19.41
CA ASP A 238 -4.75 13.20 -19.12
C ASP A 238 -4.40 13.18 -17.63
N GLU A 239 -5.40 13.22 -16.74
CA GLU A 239 -5.16 13.13 -15.29
C GLU A 239 -4.60 11.78 -14.86
N ILE A 240 -5.07 10.67 -15.45
CA ILE A 240 -4.48 9.34 -15.25
C ILE A 240 -3.01 9.35 -15.66
N SER A 241 -2.69 9.94 -16.82
CA SER A 241 -1.33 10.02 -17.35
C SER A 241 -0.42 10.84 -16.43
N LYS A 242 -0.87 11.99 -15.93
CA LYS A 242 -0.12 12.79 -14.94
C LYS A 242 0.19 12.01 -13.67
N ILE A 243 -0.77 11.25 -13.15
CA ILE A 243 -0.58 10.42 -11.95
C ILE A 243 0.38 9.26 -12.24
N MET A 244 0.30 8.66 -13.42
CA MET A 244 1.20 7.60 -13.85
C MET A 244 2.63 8.12 -13.96
N GLU A 245 2.87 9.27 -14.60
CA GLU A 245 4.18 9.91 -14.67
C GLU A 245 4.74 10.23 -13.29
N LYS A 246 3.91 10.76 -12.39
CA LYS A 246 4.30 11.02 -10.99
C LYS A 246 4.73 9.70 -10.31
N THR A 247 3.94 8.65 -10.44
CA THR A 247 4.21 7.33 -9.84
C THR A 247 5.53 6.73 -10.37
N ILE A 248 5.82 6.90 -11.67
CA ILE A 248 7.08 6.44 -12.28
C ILE A 248 8.27 7.28 -11.79
N ARG A 249 8.12 8.61 -11.65
CA ARG A 249 9.18 9.47 -11.10
C ARG A 249 9.52 9.09 -9.66
N ASP A 250 8.50 8.85 -8.83
CA ASP A 250 8.66 8.45 -7.43
C ASP A 250 9.30 7.05 -7.28
N GLN A 251 9.36 6.25 -8.35
CA GLN A 251 10.09 4.97 -8.37
C GLN A 251 11.58 5.14 -8.68
N LYS A 252 12.01 6.22 -9.35
CA LYS A 252 13.41 6.43 -9.75
C LYS A 252 14.29 7.07 -8.66
N ILE A 253 13.68 7.66 -7.64
CA ILE A 253 14.39 8.42 -6.58
C ILE A 253 14.83 7.51 -5.42
N ASN A 254 14.37 6.25 -5.40
CA ASN A 254 14.78 5.22 -4.43
C ASN A 254 15.66 4.17 -5.11
#